data_AF-A0A9P6MZX3-F1
#
_entry.id   AF-A0A9P6MZX3-F1
#
_cell.length_a   1.000
_cell.length_b   1.000
_cell.length_c   1.000
_cell.angle_alpha   90.00
_cell.angle_beta   90.00
_cell.angle_gamma   90.00
#
_symmetry.space_group_name_H-M   'P 1'
#
loop_
_entity.id
_entity.type
_entity.pdbx_description
1 polymer ?
#
loop_
_entity_poly.entity_id
_entity_poly.type
_entity_poly.pdbx_seq_one_letter_code
_entity_poly.pdbx_strand_id
1 'polypeptide(L)'
;MLFSSISKAGLALIATSIILSFTTPVESHSYVDCVDWRFKNPKNPSWSDKNGVCHGYARRFPLKAKPFAKLDSDDPNRHYQQTHKNPDADHALPCSNGKVGEEPGADETMAHPVTAAYSGKDKRGRKTGAMTTAKVGDELCIRWPAKNHAVPSEKNNPVTIAFSKDANPTKDPSQQDFLHNIVATLNYKNCTDKGKNTDIWPCGGCFKIPKSVKPGYHVMQWRWMLNGDSGKEHYTSCADIKVLAK
;
A
#
# COMPACT_ATOMS: atom_id res chain seq x y z
N MET A 1 -29.42 39.13 36.06
CA MET A 1 -29.35 37.65 36.14
C MET A 1 -30.07 37.10 34.91
N LEU A 2 -29.32 36.74 33.86
CA LEU A 2 -29.87 36.35 32.55
C LEU A 2 -29.37 34.94 32.21
N PHE A 3 -30.09 33.92 32.68
CA PHE A 3 -30.03 32.57 32.12
C PHE A 3 -31.44 31.98 32.17
N SER A 4 -32.22 32.31 31.14
CA SER A 4 -33.51 31.68 30.86
C SER A 4 -33.29 30.24 30.37
N SER A 5 -33.79 29.29 31.16
CA SER A 5 -34.20 27.93 30.80
C SER A 5 -33.94 27.48 29.36
N ILE A 6 -32.80 26.81 29.16
CA ILE A 6 -32.58 25.96 27.98
C ILE A 6 -33.58 24.79 28.10
N SER A 7 -34.48 24.66 27.13
CA SER A 7 -35.46 23.56 27.11
C SER A 7 -34.75 22.21 26.96
N LYS A 8 -35.37 21.12 27.45
CA LYS A 8 -34.83 19.76 27.29
C LYS A 8 -34.57 19.39 25.81
N ALA A 9 -35.32 19.99 24.87
CA ALA A 9 -35.10 19.85 23.43
C ALA A 9 -33.83 20.58 22.94
N GLY A 10 -33.50 21.75 23.51
CA GLY A 10 -32.26 22.47 23.21
C GLY A 10 -31.01 21.73 23.68
N LEU A 11 -31.07 21.11 24.87
CA LEU A 11 -30.00 20.25 25.39
C LEU A 11 -29.78 18.99 24.51
N ALA A 12 -30.86 18.38 24.00
CA ALA A 12 -30.75 17.22 23.11
C ALA A 12 -30.11 17.56 21.74
N LEU A 13 -30.45 18.72 21.16
CA LEU A 13 -29.85 19.19 19.90
C LEU A 13 -28.37 19.55 20.04
N ILE A 14 -27.98 20.17 21.16
CA ILE A 14 -26.56 20.44 21.46
C ILE A 14 -25.79 19.13 21.66
N ALA A 15 -26.36 18.18 22.41
CA ALA A 15 -25.72 16.88 22.63
C ALA A 15 -25.56 16.09 21.31
N THR A 16 -26.54 16.15 20.41
CA THR A 16 -26.48 15.45 19.11
C THR A 16 -25.46 16.11 18.18
N SER A 17 -25.37 17.45 18.19
CA SER A 17 -24.38 18.20 17.40
C SER A 17 -22.94 17.95 17.87
N ILE A 18 -22.74 17.78 19.19
CA ILE A 18 -21.44 17.42 19.78
C ILE A 18 -21.05 15.99 19.39
N ILE A 19 -22.00 15.03 19.39
CA ILE A 19 -21.73 13.64 19.01
C ILE A 19 -21.36 13.50 17.52
N LEU A 20 -22.01 14.24 16.62
CA LEU A 20 -21.66 14.28 15.20
C LEU A 20 -20.31 14.97 14.91
N SER A 21 -19.83 15.82 15.80
CA SER A 21 -18.52 16.49 15.63
C SER A 21 -17.32 15.62 16.01
N PHE A 22 -17.55 14.46 16.64
CA PHE A 22 -16.50 13.53 17.05
C PHE A 22 -16.28 12.35 16.11
N THR A 23 -16.98 12.27 14.97
CA THR A 23 -16.61 11.31 13.92
C THR A 23 -15.47 11.90 13.11
N THR A 24 -14.24 11.83 13.65
CA THR A 24 -13.06 12.07 12.82
C THR A 24 -13.11 11.07 11.67
N PRO A 25 -13.06 11.52 10.39
CA PRO A 25 -12.92 10.59 9.29
C PRO A 25 -11.71 9.72 9.59
N VAL A 26 -11.94 8.41 9.70
CA VAL A 26 -10.84 7.46 9.89
C VAL A 26 -10.11 7.44 8.56
N GLU A 27 -9.04 8.21 8.51
CA GLU A 27 -8.16 8.32 7.36
C GLU A 27 -7.51 6.95 7.12
N SER A 28 -7.89 6.29 6.02
CA SER A 28 -7.72 4.86 5.87
C SER A 28 -6.92 4.47 4.65
N HIS A 29 -5.63 4.72 4.75
CA HIS A 29 -4.77 4.73 3.58
C HIS A 29 -3.62 3.74 3.72
N SER A 30 -3.81 2.56 3.12
CA SER A 30 -2.82 1.49 3.15
C SER A 30 -1.85 1.60 1.98
N TYR A 31 -0.68 0.99 2.13
CA TYR A 31 0.43 1.06 1.18
C TYR A 31 1.37 -0.13 1.39
N VAL A 32 2.23 -0.40 0.41
CA VAL A 32 3.29 -1.41 0.58
C VAL A 32 4.40 -0.86 1.46
N ASP A 33 4.60 -1.53 2.59
CA ASP A 33 5.73 -1.29 3.49
C ASP A 33 6.95 -2.14 3.10
N CYS A 34 6.71 -3.37 2.65
CA CYS A 34 7.75 -4.29 2.20
C CYS A 34 7.30 -5.16 1.02
N VAL A 35 8.20 -5.36 0.04
CA VAL A 35 7.97 -6.18 -1.16
C VAL A 35 8.62 -7.57 -1.04
N ASP A 36 9.71 -7.70 -0.27
CA ASP A 36 10.41 -8.96 0.03
C ASP A 36 10.57 -9.11 1.55
N TRP A 37 9.46 -9.43 2.21
CA TRP A 37 9.43 -9.74 3.62
C TRP A 37 9.94 -11.16 3.86
N ARG A 38 10.90 -11.32 4.77
CA ARG A 38 11.44 -12.63 5.14
C ARG A 38 11.17 -12.91 6.60
N PHE A 39 10.44 -13.98 6.86
CA PHE A 39 10.18 -14.46 8.21
C PHE A 39 11.45 -15.03 8.85
N LYS A 40 11.73 -14.63 10.09
CA LYS A 40 12.80 -15.23 10.91
C LYS A 40 12.47 -16.68 11.28
N ASN A 41 11.18 -16.98 11.50
CA ASN A 41 10.69 -18.32 11.75
C ASN A 41 9.54 -18.67 10.79
N PRO A 42 9.82 -19.31 9.64
CA PRO A 42 8.79 -19.68 8.67
C PRO A 42 7.72 -20.65 9.20
N LYS A 43 8.00 -21.39 10.29
CA LYS A 43 7.02 -22.31 10.92
C LYS A 43 6.00 -21.58 11.78
N ASN A 44 6.28 -20.34 12.18
CA ASN A 44 5.38 -19.47 12.92
C ASN A 44 5.45 -18.06 12.32
N PRO A 45 4.89 -17.87 11.11
CA PRO A 45 5.04 -16.62 10.39
C PRO A 45 4.30 -15.49 11.11
N SER A 46 4.99 -14.36 11.25
CA SER A 46 4.42 -13.11 11.75
C SER A 46 4.99 -11.94 10.95
N TRP A 47 4.11 -11.00 10.61
CA TRP A 47 4.41 -9.80 9.85
C TRP A 47 5.01 -8.68 10.68
N SER A 48 5.14 -8.82 12.01
CA SER A 48 5.78 -7.78 12.83
C SER A 48 7.30 -7.74 12.65
N ASP A 49 7.88 -6.56 12.87
CA ASP A 49 9.34 -6.32 12.84
C ASP A 49 10.15 -7.24 13.78
N LYS A 50 9.49 -7.83 14.78
CA LYS A 50 10.13 -8.81 15.68
C LYS A 50 10.40 -10.14 14.97
N ASN A 51 9.53 -10.54 14.04
CA ASN A 51 9.50 -11.89 13.46
C ASN A 51 9.88 -11.95 11.98
N GLY A 52 10.31 -10.85 11.40
CA GLY A 52 10.85 -10.83 10.05
C GLY A 52 11.69 -9.59 9.79
N VAL A 53 12.08 -9.43 8.54
CA VAL A 53 12.87 -8.30 8.07
C VAL A 53 12.54 -8.05 6.60
N CYS A 54 12.60 -6.80 6.19
CA CYS A 54 12.38 -6.41 4.81
C CYS A 54 13.70 -6.40 4.01
N HIS A 55 13.69 -7.06 2.85
CA HIS A 55 14.83 -7.15 1.94
C HIS A 55 14.65 -6.37 0.64
N GLY A 56 13.43 -5.89 0.37
CA GLY A 56 13.11 -5.14 -0.84
C GLY A 56 11.86 -4.30 -0.65
N TYR A 57 11.87 -3.11 -1.25
CA TYR A 57 10.90 -2.06 -0.96
C TYR A 57 10.24 -1.53 -2.23
N ALA A 58 9.15 -0.79 -2.05
CA ALA A 58 8.56 0.02 -3.12
C ALA A 58 9.55 1.09 -3.61
N ARG A 59 9.31 1.64 -4.80
CA ARG A 59 10.16 2.69 -5.37
C ARG A 59 10.31 3.87 -4.42
N ARG A 60 11.54 4.36 -4.31
CA ARG A 60 11.88 5.57 -3.53
C ARG A 60 11.37 5.51 -2.08
N PHE A 61 11.20 4.31 -1.53
CA PHE A 61 10.68 4.12 -0.17
C PHE A 61 11.65 4.70 0.87
N PRO A 62 11.21 5.59 1.77
CA PRO A 62 12.10 6.27 2.70
C PRO A 62 12.44 5.38 3.91
N LEU A 63 13.69 4.91 3.99
CA LEU A 63 14.14 4.10 5.12
C LEU A 63 14.21 4.93 6.41
N LYS A 64 13.79 4.31 7.52
CA LYS A 64 13.86 4.87 8.89
C LYS A 64 13.15 6.23 9.05
N ALA A 65 12.26 6.59 8.13
CA ALA A 65 11.55 7.86 8.19
C ALA A 65 10.61 7.94 9.40
N LYS A 66 9.83 6.88 9.63
CA LYS A 66 8.85 6.77 10.71
C LYS A 66 8.66 5.29 11.10
N PRO A 67 8.03 5.01 12.26
CA PRO A 67 7.60 3.66 12.61
C PRO A 67 6.64 3.06 11.57
N PHE A 68 6.47 1.74 11.64
CA PHE A 68 5.50 1.01 10.81
C PHE A 68 4.11 1.66 10.84
N ALA A 69 3.44 1.66 9.69
CA ALA A 69 2.09 2.21 9.48
C ALA A 69 1.94 3.73 9.68
N LYS A 70 3.02 4.51 9.76
CA LYS A 70 2.97 5.97 9.99
C LYS A 70 3.40 6.85 8.83
N LEU A 71 3.61 6.27 7.64
CA LEU A 71 3.98 7.04 6.45
C LEU A 71 2.79 7.61 5.67
N ASP A 72 1.56 7.36 6.10
CA ASP A 72 0.32 7.98 5.63
C ASP A 72 0.24 9.48 5.94
N SER A 73 0.86 9.93 7.03
CA SER A 73 0.95 11.35 7.40
C SER A 73 2.33 11.96 7.11
N ASP A 74 3.14 11.28 6.31
CA ASP A 74 4.47 11.78 5.92
C ASP A 74 4.39 12.76 4.75
N ASP A 75 5.48 13.46 4.46
CA ASP A 75 5.62 14.25 3.25
C ASP A 75 6.77 13.69 2.39
N PRO A 76 6.52 13.19 1.15
CA PRO A 76 5.17 12.85 0.70
C PRO A 76 4.65 11.66 1.52
N ASN A 77 3.33 11.53 1.62
CA ASN A 77 2.75 10.36 2.24
C ASN A 77 3.04 9.12 1.37
N ARG A 78 2.81 7.91 1.89
CA ARG A 78 3.03 6.66 1.13
C ARG A 78 1.78 6.04 0.57
N HIS A 79 0.60 6.56 0.89
CA HIS A 79 -0.62 6.08 0.29
C HIS A 79 -0.85 6.78 -1.04
N TYR A 80 -1.19 6.05 -2.09
CA TYR A 80 -1.60 6.67 -3.33
C TYR A 80 -3.00 6.19 -3.66
N GLN A 81 -3.98 7.08 -3.54
CA GLN A 81 -5.34 6.79 -3.97
C GLN A 81 -5.47 7.17 -5.44
N GLN A 82 -5.73 6.16 -6.28
CA GLN A 82 -6.03 6.40 -7.68
C GLN A 82 -7.30 7.21 -7.83
N THR A 83 -7.42 7.94 -8.93
CA THR A 83 -8.63 8.69 -9.27
C THR A 83 -9.86 7.77 -9.28
N HIS A 84 -11.04 8.28 -8.89
CA HIS A 84 -12.28 7.51 -8.89
C HIS A 84 -12.74 7.09 -10.30
N LYS A 85 -12.11 7.63 -11.36
CA LYS A 85 -12.34 7.25 -12.76
C LYS A 85 -11.51 6.04 -13.21
N ASN A 86 -10.81 5.36 -12.32
CA ASN A 86 -10.08 4.13 -12.65
C ASN A 86 -11.02 3.01 -13.21
N PRO A 87 -10.52 2.11 -14.08
CA PRO A 87 -9.13 2.01 -14.52
C PRO A 87 -8.77 2.95 -15.68
N ASP A 88 -9.61 3.90 -16.08
CA ASP A 88 -9.38 4.79 -17.25
C ASP A 88 -7.90 5.21 -17.40
N ALA A 89 -7.27 4.73 -18.49
CA ALA A 89 -5.83 4.86 -18.71
C ALA A 89 -5.38 6.33 -18.85
N ASP A 90 -6.30 7.21 -19.25
CA ASP A 90 -6.01 8.63 -19.41
C ASP A 90 -6.03 9.38 -18.08
N HIS A 91 -6.60 8.77 -17.03
CA HIS A 91 -6.89 9.47 -15.77
C HIS A 91 -6.40 8.74 -14.51
N ALA A 92 -6.09 7.45 -14.58
CA ALA A 92 -5.65 6.66 -13.43
C ALA A 92 -4.19 6.23 -13.62
N LEU A 93 -3.25 7.00 -13.05
CA LEU A 93 -1.87 6.53 -13.00
C LEU A 93 -1.78 5.27 -12.14
N PRO A 94 -1.10 4.21 -12.59
CA PRO A 94 -0.95 2.98 -11.81
C PRO A 94 0.09 3.12 -10.69
N CYS A 95 1.16 3.86 -10.96
CA CYS A 95 2.22 4.20 -10.03
C CYS A 95 2.18 5.70 -9.76
N SER A 96 2.33 6.10 -8.49
CA SER A 96 2.27 7.51 -8.14
C SER A 96 3.44 8.29 -8.74
N ASN A 97 3.18 9.49 -9.24
CA ASN A 97 4.21 10.47 -9.59
C ASN A 97 4.32 11.60 -8.54
N GLY A 98 3.59 11.48 -7.43
CA GLY A 98 3.50 12.48 -6.37
C GLY A 98 2.71 13.74 -6.70
N LYS A 99 1.96 13.76 -7.81
CA LYS A 99 1.24 14.97 -8.29
C LYS A 99 -0.25 14.74 -8.58
N VAL A 100 -0.65 13.52 -8.95
CA VAL A 100 -2.03 13.19 -9.33
C VAL A 100 -2.57 12.05 -8.47
N GLY A 101 -3.88 11.85 -8.52
CA GLY A 101 -4.63 10.98 -7.62
C GLY A 101 -5.74 11.76 -6.90
N GLU A 102 -6.67 11.05 -6.27
CA GLU A 102 -7.53 11.70 -5.26
C GLU A 102 -6.66 12.14 -4.08
N GLU A 103 -5.71 11.29 -3.71
CA GLU A 103 -4.68 11.54 -2.73
C GLU A 103 -3.34 11.21 -3.39
N PRO A 104 -2.60 12.22 -3.86
CA PRO A 104 -1.27 12.02 -4.40
C PRO A 104 -0.37 11.39 -3.34
N GLY A 105 0.25 10.26 -3.70
CA GLY A 105 1.15 9.56 -2.81
C GLY A 105 2.58 10.02 -2.93
N ALA A 106 3.51 9.15 -2.56
CA ALA A 106 4.92 9.38 -2.78
C ALA A 106 5.24 9.40 -4.27
N ASP A 107 6.32 10.09 -4.62
CA ASP A 107 6.91 9.92 -5.94
C ASP A 107 7.42 8.48 -6.06
N GLU A 108 6.78 7.70 -6.91
CA GLU A 108 7.14 6.33 -7.31
C GLU A 108 7.51 6.29 -8.80
N THR A 109 7.90 7.43 -9.38
CA THR A 109 8.31 7.47 -10.78
C THR A 109 9.47 6.52 -11.05
N MET A 110 9.33 5.75 -12.12
CA MET A 110 10.40 4.92 -12.66
C MET A 110 11.65 5.77 -12.89
N ALA A 111 12.81 5.22 -12.52
CA ALA A 111 14.10 5.87 -12.72
C ALA A 111 14.88 5.23 -13.87
N HIS A 112 15.85 5.99 -14.41
CA HIS A 112 16.77 5.53 -15.45
C HIS A 112 18.21 5.80 -15.00
N PRO A 113 19.03 4.77 -14.70
CA PRO A 113 18.67 3.35 -14.66
C PRO A 113 17.66 3.03 -13.54
N VAL A 114 16.93 1.91 -13.66
CA VAL A 114 15.91 1.46 -12.68
C VAL A 114 16.45 1.46 -11.24
N THR A 115 17.72 1.09 -11.07
CA THR A 115 18.40 1.04 -9.76
C THR A 115 18.48 2.39 -9.06
N ALA A 116 18.41 3.51 -9.78
CA ALA A 116 18.50 4.85 -9.20
C ALA A 116 17.33 5.17 -8.26
N ALA A 117 16.17 4.50 -8.39
CA ALA A 117 15.05 4.61 -7.46
C ALA A 117 15.33 3.96 -6.08
N TYR A 118 16.45 3.23 -5.93
CA TYR A 118 16.77 2.40 -4.76
C TYR A 118 18.16 2.67 -4.17
N SER A 119 19.05 3.32 -4.90
CA SER A 119 20.44 3.58 -4.46
C SER A 119 20.66 5.00 -3.93
N GLY A 120 19.59 5.79 -3.77
CA GLY A 120 19.69 7.23 -3.58
C GLY A 120 19.05 7.73 -2.29
N LYS A 121 18.55 8.96 -2.41
CA LYS A 121 17.76 9.63 -1.40
C LYS A 121 16.40 10.01 -1.99
N ASP A 122 15.37 10.02 -1.17
CA ASP A 122 14.08 10.56 -1.55
C ASP A 122 14.13 12.11 -1.65
N LYS A 123 12.99 12.74 -1.95
CA LYS A 123 12.88 14.21 -2.09
C LYS A 123 13.30 14.99 -0.83
N ARG A 124 13.38 14.34 0.33
CA ARG A 124 13.77 14.93 1.62
C ARG A 124 15.18 14.53 2.05
N GLY A 125 15.95 13.91 1.17
CA GLY A 125 17.32 13.53 1.47
C GLY A 125 17.45 12.25 2.30
N ARG A 126 16.36 11.48 2.50
CA ARG A 126 16.36 10.23 3.28
C ARG A 126 16.75 9.06 2.40
N LYS A 127 17.56 8.14 2.93
CA LYS A 127 18.01 6.96 2.17
C LYS A 127 16.81 6.14 1.67
N THR A 128 16.86 5.71 0.42
CA THR A 128 15.83 4.84 -0.16
C THR A 128 16.05 3.37 0.16
N GLY A 129 14.96 2.60 0.18
CA GLY A 129 14.97 1.14 0.33
C GLY A 129 15.66 0.42 -0.83
N ALA A 130 16.13 -0.80 -0.59
CA ALA A 130 16.72 -1.64 -1.62
C ALA A 130 15.66 -2.19 -2.60
N MET A 131 16.07 -2.47 -3.83
CA MET A 131 15.25 -3.15 -4.84
C MET A 131 15.21 -4.65 -4.56
N THR A 132 14.04 -5.28 -4.74
CA THR A 132 13.91 -6.74 -4.64
C THR A 132 14.66 -7.44 -5.79
N THR A 133 15.37 -8.52 -5.45
CA THR A 133 15.92 -9.48 -6.43
C THR A 133 15.42 -10.87 -6.07
N ALA A 134 14.84 -11.59 -7.02
CA ALA A 134 14.25 -12.92 -6.81
C ALA A 134 14.39 -13.77 -8.07
N LYS A 135 14.25 -15.10 -7.96
CA LYS A 135 14.22 -16.01 -9.09
C LYS A 135 12.79 -16.36 -9.47
N VAL A 136 12.61 -16.78 -10.72
CA VAL A 136 11.36 -17.41 -11.15
C VAL A 136 11.02 -18.61 -10.24
N GLY A 137 9.81 -18.62 -9.71
CA GLY A 137 9.32 -19.66 -8.79
C GLY A 137 9.66 -19.42 -7.31
N ASP A 138 10.48 -18.42 -6.98
CA ASP A 138 10.68 -18.01 -5.58
C ASP A 138 9.36 -17.50 -4.99
N GLU A 139 9.21 -17.69 -3.69
CA GLU A 139 8.13 -17.11 -2.92
C GLU A 139 8.51 -15.69 -2.49
N LEU A 140 7.69 -14.71 -2.86
CA LEU A 140 7.77 -13.34 -2.39
C LEU A 140 6.63 -13.04 -1.43
N CYS A 141 6.95 -12.44 -0.30
CA CYS A 141 5.99 -12.03 0.70
C CYS A 141 5.94 -10.50 0.79
N ILE A 142 4.74 -9.93 0.66
CA ILE A 142 4.52 -8.49 0.70
C ILE A 142 3.82 -8.14 2.02
N ARG A 143 4.25 -7.05 2.65
CA ARG A 143 3.71 -6.53 3.91
C ARG A 143 3.09 -5.14 3.73
N TRP A 144 1.96 -4.91 4.38
CA TRP A 144 1.23 -3.63 4.43
C TRP A 144 0.57 -3.40 5.81
N PRO A 145 0.24 -2.15 6.18
CA PRO A 145 -0.54 -1.85 7.37
C PRO A 145 -2.04 -2.05 7.15
N ALA A 146 -2.75 -2.55 8.17
CA ALA A 146 -4.20 -2.78 8.12
C ALA A 146 -5.07 -1.52 8.05
N LYS A 147 -4.60 -0.39 8.59
CA LYS A 147 -5.31 0.90 8.53
C LYS A 147 -6.78 0.83 8.96
N ASN A 148 -7.04 0.07 10.03
CA ASN A 148 -8.38 -0.19 10.59
C ASN A 148 -9.30 -1.07 9.72
N HIS A 149 -8.86 -1.49 8.53
CA HIS A 149 -9.65 -2.27 7.58
C HIS A 149 -9.48 -3.78 7.69
N ALA A 150 -8.84 -4.26 8.76
CA ALA A 150 -8.73 -5.67 9.08
C ALA A 150 -9.65 -6.14 10.22
N VAL A 151 -10.60 -5.30 10.63
CA VAL A 151 -11.59 -5.62 11.66
C VAL A 151 -12.69 -6.56 11.12
N PRO A 152 -13.39 -7.34 11.97
CA PRO A 152 -14.41 -8.29 11.52
C PRO A 152 -15.60 -7.67 10.78
N SER A 153 -15.97 -6.44 11.11
CA SER A 153 -17.13 -5.75 10.51
C SER A 153 -16.92 -5.31 9.05
N GLU A 154 -15.67 -5.17 8.61
CA GLU A 154 -15.33 -4.73 7.27
C GLU A 154 -15.42 -5.87 6.25
N LYS A 155 -15.60 -5.57 4.97
CA LYS A 155 -15.45 -6.57 3.90
C LYS A 155 -13.96 -6.88 3.69
N ASN A 156 -13.63 -8.13 3.35
CA ASN A 156 -12.26 -8.50 3.00
C ASN A 156 -12.02 -8.33 1.49
N ASN A 157 -11.88 -7.09 1.04
CA ASN A 157 -11.52 -6.83 -0.34
C ASN A 157 -10.04 -7.19 -0.56
N PRO A 158 -9.72 -8.01 -1.58
CA PRO A 158 -8.39 -8.56 -1.73
C PRO A 158 -7.38 -7.52 -2.24
N VAL A 159 -6.11 -7.85 -2.03
CA VAL A 159 -4.98 -7.21 -2.69
C VAL A 159 -4.69 -7.97 -3.97
N THR A 160 -4.52 -7.28 -5.10
CA THR A 160 -3.98 -7.88 -6.32
C THR A 160 -2.52 -7.48 -6.51
N ILE A 161 -1.69 -8.45 -6.89
CA ILE A 161 -0.31 -8.23 -7.31
C ILE A 161 -0.24 -8.46 -8.81
N ALA A 162 0.27 -7.47 -9.54
CA ALA A 162 0.44 -7.55 -10.99
C ALA A 162 1.86 -7.19 -11.39
N PHE A 163 2.38 -7.82 -12.43
CA PHE A 163 3.68 -7.50 -13.01
C PHE A 163 3.51 -6.84 -14.39
N SER A 164 4.51 -6.08 -14.83
CA SER A 164 4.63 -5.70 -16.23
C SER A 164 4.64 -6.95 -17.09
N LYS A 165 3.86 -6.94 -18.17
CA LYS A 165 3.75 -8.04 -19.14
C LYS A 165 5.12 -8.52 -19.62
N ASP A 166 5.95 -7.56 -20.01
CA ASP A 166 7.30 -7.79 -20.51
C ASP A 166 8.35 -7.38 -19.48
N ALA A 167 9.51 -8.02 -19.59
CA ALA A 167 10.70 -7.66 -18.83
C ALA A 167 11.37 -6.42 -19.42
N ASN A 168 12.04 -5.66 -18.57
CA ASN A 168 12.76 -4.42 -18.86
C ASN A 168 11.89 -3.34 -19.53
N PRO A 169 10.70 -3.03 -18.99
CA PRO A 169 9.88 -1.96 -19.55
C PRO A 169 10.62 -0.62 -19.42
N THR A 170 10.46 0.24 -20.42
CA THR A 170 11.08 1.58 -20.46
C THR A 170 10.22 2.67 -19.83
N LYS A 171 8.97 2.34 -19.51
CA LYS A 171 7.96 3.17 -18.84
C LYS A 171 7.05 2.29 -17.99
N ASP A 172 6.31 2.90 -17.07
CA ASP A 172 5.30 2.17 -16.30
C ASP A 172 4.20 1.63 -17.24
N PRO A 173 3.75 0.36 -17.07
CA PRO A 173 2.56 -0.17 -17.74
C PRO A 173 1.32 0.67 -17.42
N SER A 174 0.28 0.61 -18.25
CA SER A 174 -1.01 1.22 -17.93
C SER A 174 -1.72 0.47 -16.80
N GLN A 175 -2.75 1.08 -16.20
CA GLN A 175 -3.56 0.37 -15.19
C GLN A 175 -4.25 -0.88 -15.78
N GLN A 176 -4.71 -0.82 -17.03
CA GLN A 176 -5.31 -1.94 -17.75
C GLN A 176 -4.30 -3.06 -17.95
N ASP A 177 -3.05 -2.72 -18.29
CA ASP A 177 -1.99 -3.72 -18.41
C ASP A 177 -1.79 -4.44 -17.08
N PHE A 178 -1.75 -3.74 -15.95
CA PHE A 178 -1.67 -4.40 -14.64
C PHE A 178 -2.89 -5.29 -14.36
N LEU A 179 -4.11 -4.82 -14.66
CA LEU A 179 -5.31 -5.62 -14.45
C LEU A 179 -5.34 -6.91 -15.31
N HIS A 180 -4.75 -6.90 -16.49
CA HIS A 180 -4.61 -8.09 -17.34
C HIS A 180 -3.45 -9.00 -16.94
N ASN A 181 -2.49 -8.51 -16.14
CA ASN A 181 -1.28 -9.23 -15.76
C ASN A 181 -1.19 -9.45 -14.23
N ILE A 182 -2.33 -9.68 -13.58
CA ILE A 182 -2.39 -10.09 -12.18
C ILE A 182 -1.75 -11.47 -12.03
N VAL A 183 -0.73 -11.55 -11.17
CA VAL A 183 0.01 -12.78 -10.86
C VAL A 183 -0.41 -13.40 -9.53
N ALA A 184 -1.05 -12.64 -8.64
CA ALA A 184 -1.57 -13.14 -7.38
C ALA A 184 -2.71 -12.29 -6.82
N THR A 185 -3.59 -12.92 -6.04
CA THR A 185 -4.62 -12.27 -5.24
C THR A 185 -4.40 -12.68 -3.78
N LEU A 186 -4.20 -11.70 -2.89
CA LEU A 186 -3.84 -11.90 -1.49
C LEU A 186 -4.96 -11.43 -0.57
N ASN A 187 -5.08 -12.10 0.57
CA ASN A 187 -6.02 -11.73 1.63
C ASN A 187 -5.52 -10.46 2.36
N TYR A 188 -6.20 -9.32 2.16
CA TYR A 188 -5.83 -8.06 2.80
C TYR A 188 -5.76 -8.15 4.33
N LYS A 189 -6.71 -8.89 4.93
CA LYS A 189 -6.86 -9.04 6.39
C LYS A 189 -5.97 -10.12 7.00
N ASN A 190 -5.01 -10.67 6.25
CA ASN A 190 -4.05 -11.64 6.79
C ASN A 190 -3.02 -10.94 7.69
N CYS A 191 -3.46 -10.57 8.88
CA CYS A 191 -2.71 -9.78 9.84
C CYS A 191 -2.30 -10.59 11.06
N THR A 192 -1.09 -10.35 11.53
CA THR A 192 -0.53 -10.96 12.75
C THR A 192 -0.38 -9.90 13.84
N ASP A 193 -0.08 -10.33 15.07
CA ASP A 193 0.22 -9.42 16.20
C ASP A 193 -0.88 -8.37 16.43
N LYS A 194 -2.13 -8.84 16.43
CA LYS A 194 -3.33 -8.01 16.60
C LYS A 194 -3.38 -7.44 18.02
N GLY A 195 -3.02 -6.16 18.16
CA GLY A 195 -3.18 -5.38 19.39
C GLY A 195 -4.47 -4.56 19.42
N LYS A 196 -4.62 -3.63 20.37
CA LYS A 196 -5.81 -2.76 20.46
C LYS A 196 -5.95 -1.76 19.30
N ASN A 197 -4.83 -1.34 18.72
CA ASN A 197 -4.83 -0.37 17.62
C ASN A 197 -4.79 -1.09 16.27
N THR A 198 -5.94 -1.15 15.60
CA THR A 198 -6.14 -1.79 14.30
C THR A 198 -5.49 -1.04 13.14
N ASP A 199 -5.11 0.22 13.32
CA ASP A 199 -4.43 1.04 12.29
C ASP A 199 -3.06 0.44 11.93
N ILE A 200 -2.39 -0.10 12.94
CA ILE A 200 -0.99 -0.51 12.87
C ILE A 200 -0.80 -2.02 12.83
N TRP A 201 -1.87 -2.80 12.65
CA TRP A 201 -1.72 -4.24 12.52
C TRP A 201 -0.91 -4.57 11.26
N PRO A 202 0.18 -5.33 11.38
CA PRO A 202 0.95 -5.75 10.22
C PRO A 202 0.23 -6.90 9.51
N CYS A 203 -0.06 -6.69 8.24
CA CYS A 203 -0.68 -7.68 7.36
C CYS A 203 0.23 -7.99 6.19
N GLY A 204 -0.01 -9.12 5.54
CA GLY A 204 0.74 -9.46 4.36
C GLY A 204 0.23 -10.69 3.65
N GLY A 205 0.86 -11.02 2.54
CA GLY A 205 0.59 -12.25 1.81
C GLY A 205 1.81 -12.66 0.99
N CYS A 206 1.93 -13.96 0.77
CA CYS A 206 3.00 -14.53 -0.02
C CYS A 206 2.44 -15.12 -1.31
N PHE A 207 3.23 -15.05 -2.38
CA PHE A 207 2.92 -15.68 -3.66
C PHE A 207 4.21 -16.17 -4.31
N LYS A 208 4.10 -17.16 -5.19
CA LYS A 208 5.24 -17.61 -6.00
C LYS A 208 5.28 -16.79 -7.28
N ILE A 209 6.47 -16.32 -7.67
CA ILE A 209 6.66 -15.71 -8.98
C ILE A 209 6.30 -16.75 -10.05
N PRO A 210 5.30 -16.49 -10.92
CA PRO A 210 4.87 -17.48 -11.91
C PRO A 210 6.01 -17.88 -12.84
N LYS A 211 6.02 -19.15 -13.27
CA LYS A 211 7.02 -19.67 -14.20
C LYS A 211 7.03 -18.98 -15.57
N SER A 212 5.93 -18.32 -15.93
CA SER A 212 5.79 -17.54 -17.16
C SER A 212 6.49 -16.18 -17.12
N VAL A 213 6.85 -15.67 -15.93
CA VAL A 213 7.59 -14.41 -15.79
C VAL A 213 9.01 -14.62 -16.32
N LYS A 214 9.42 -13.76 -17.24
CA LYS A 214 10.75 -13.83 -17.87
C LYS A 214 11.82 -13.21 -16.94
N PRO A 215 13.08 -13.63 -17.03
CA PRO A 215 14.16 -12.93 -16.34
C PRO A 215 14.34 -11.49 -16.86
N GLY A 216 14.62 -10.55 -15.95
CA GLY A 216 14.81 -9.13 -16.21
C GLY A 216 14.17 -8.24 -15.14
N TYR A 217 14.14 -6.93 -15.36
CA TYR A 217 13.43 -6.00 -14.48
C TYR A 217 11.93 -6.03 -14.77
N HIS A 218 11.10 -6.17 -13.74
CA HIS A 218 9.65 -6.06 -13.86
C HIS A 218 9.15 -4.94 -12.96
N VAL A 219 8.13 -4.21 -13.42
CA VAL A 219 7.35 -3.34 -12.53
C VAL A 219 6.28 -4.18 -11.86
N MET A 220 6.22 -4.14 -10.54
CA MET A 220 5.15 -4.74 -9.75
C MET A 220 4.21 -3.64 -9.25
N GLN A 221 2.91 -3.87 -9.38
CA GLN A 221 1.88 -3.12 -8.69
C GLN A 221 1.26 -3.98 -7.58
N TRP A 222 1.28 -3.46 -6.36
CA TRP A 222 0.33 -3.85 -5.32
C TRP A 222 -0.87 -2.94 -5.41
N ARG A 223 -2.08 -3.52 -5.45
CA ARG A 223 -3.33 -2.75 -5.57
C ARG A 223 -4.38 -3.31 -4.64
N TRP A 224 -4.96 -2.45 -3.83
CA TRP A 224 -6.02 -2.80 -2.89
C TRP A 224 -7.26 -1.96 -3.15
N MET A 225 -8.42 -2.61 -3.17
CA MET A 225 -9.72 -1.95 -3.30
C MET A 225 -10.32 -1.79 -1.90
N LEU A 226 -10.43 -0.55 -1.42
CA LEU A 226 -10.96 -0.31 -0.09
C LEU A 226 -12.47 -0.53 -0.05
N ASN A 227 -13.21 0.21 -0.88
CA ASN A 227 -14.67 0.18 -0.93
C ASN A 227 -15.17 -0.60 -2.15
N GLY A 228 -15.10 -1.93 -2.06
CA GLY A 228 -15.41 -2.84 -3.17
C GLY A 228 -16.83 -2.75 -3.72
N ASP A 229 -17.78 -2.17 -2.99
CA ASP A 229 -19.17 -2.03 -3.43
C ASP A 229 -19.40 -0.76 -4.28
N SER A 230 -18.58 0.28 -4.10
CA SER A 230 -18.54 1.43 -5.02
C SER A 230 -17.56 1.21 -6.17
N GLY A 231 -16.55 0.34 -5.97
CA GLY A 231 -15.51 0.03 -6.95
C GLY A 231 -14.60 1.22 -7.28
N LYS A 232 -14.68 2.31 -6.53
CA LYS A 232 -14.03 3.59 -6.90
C LYS A 232 -12.70 3.81 -6.20
N GLU A 233 -12.51 3.26 -5.01
CA GLU A 233 -11.37 3.59 -4.15
C GLU A 233 -10.30 2.51 -4.19
N HIS A 234 -9.18 2.85 -4.82
CA HIS A 234 -8.06 1.95 -4.97
C HIS A 234 -6.78 2.61 -4.48
N TYR A 235 -6.05 1.88 -3.65
CA TYR A 235 -4.73 2.25 -3.19
C TYR A 235 -3.69 1.42 -3.91
N THR A 236 -2.63 2.07 -4.41
CA THR A 236 -1.55 1.36 -5.08
C THR A 236 -0.17 1.71 -4.52
N SER A 237 0.77 0.80 -4.71
CA SER A 237 2.20 1.08 -4.55
C SER A 237 2.96 0.30 -5.62
N CYS A 238 3.94 0.95 -6.23
CA CYS A 238 4.77 0.34 -7.25
C CYS A 238 6.19 0.03 -6.77
N ALA A 239 6.71 -1.09 -7.24
CA ALA A 239 8.07 -1.54 -7.01
C ALA A 239 8.68 -2.07 -8.31
N ASP A 240 10.00 -2.14 -8.37
CA ASP A 240 10.73 -2.85 -9.41
C ASP A 240 11.36 -4.09 -8.80
N ILE A 241 11.25 -5.20 -9.53
CA ILE A 241 11.78 -6.49 -9.11
C ILE A 241 12.74 -6.97 -10.19
N LYS A 242 13.98 -7.25 -9.81
CA LYS A 242 14.92 -7.95 -10.70
C LYS A 242 14.65 -9.45 -10.60
N VAL A 243 14.00 -10.00 -11.61
CA VAL A 243 13.72 -11.43 -11.73
C VAL A 243 14.91 -12.11 -12.42
N LEU A 244 15.46 -13.15 -11.79
CA LEU A 244 16.54 -13.97 -12.31
C LEU A 244 15.99 -15.29 -12.86
N ALA A 245 16.75 -15.92 -13.74
CA ALA A 245 16.50 -17.32 -14.11
C ALA A 245 16.61 -18.23 -12.87
N LYS A 246 15.96 -19.39 -12.93
CA LYS A 246 15.97 -20.38 -11.85
C LYS A 246 17.38 -20.92 -11.61
#